data_AF-A0A0F9CYW2-F1
#
_entry.id   AF-A0A0F9CYW2-F1
#
_cell.length_a   1.000
_cell.length_b   1.000
_cell.length_c   1.000
_cell.angle_alpha   90.00
_cell.angle_beta   90.00
_cell.angle_gamma   90.00
#
_symmetry.space_group_name_H-M   'P 1'
#
loop_
_entity.id
_entity.type
_entity.pdbx_description
1 polymer ?
#
loop_
_entity_poly.entity_id
_entity_poly.type
_entity_poly.pdbx_seq_one_letter_code
_entity_poly.pdbx_strand_id
1 'polypeptide(L)'
;ADGSYSVPVTATDAATNSASSSISLTLDNTAPPAPTSLSAAAIVGGSIQLSWTLSSPETDVSQYNIYRATSSGGQSYSSPTYTVAAGISSYTDTSTSNGQAYYYVVRAEDAAGNIESNTNQVSATASGTGPPAPTGLTATAIAGGSIQLNWTLSSPETDVAQYNIYRATTSGGQDYHLLLIFLLELALIPILLLLTG
;
A
#
# COMPACT_ATOMS: atom_id res chain seq x y z
N ALA A 1 38.33 6.99 3.03
CA ALA A 1 37.95 6.01 2.00
C ALA A 1 37.33 4.84 2.72
N ASP A 2 36.51 4.05 2.06
CA ASP A 2 35.92 2.90 2.73
C ASP A 2 37.01 1.88 3.07
N GLY A 3 36.82 1.18 4.18
CA GLY A 3 37.76 0.17 4.64
C GLY A 3 37.96 0.15 6.15
N SER A 4 38.81 -0.79 6.58
CA SER A 4 39.18 -0.96 7.99
C SER A 4 40.42 -0.13 8.31
N TYR A 5 40.31 0.70 9.34
CA TYR A 5 41.40 1.51 9.87
C TYR A 5 41.79 0.99 11.26
N SER A 6 43.09 0.80 11.48
CA SER A 6 43.65 0.53 12.80
C SER A 6 44.37 1.78 13.29
N VAL A 7 43.99 2.28 14.46
CA VAL A 7 44.56 3.48 15.07
C VAL A 7 45.38 3.06 16.29
N PRO A 8 46.71 2.87 16.14
CA PRO A 8 47.58 2.57 17.28
C PRO A 8 47.93 3.85 18.05
N VAL A 9 47.92 3.75 19.38
CA VAL A 9 48.46 4.75 20.30
C VAL A 9 49.68 4.13 20.96
N THR A 10 50.84 4.76 20.79
CA THR A 10 52.12 4.28 21.32
C THR A 10 52.62 5.23 22.39
N ALA A 11 52.89 4.71 23.58
CA ALA A 11 53.64 5.40 24.62
C ALA A 11 55.12 5.04 24.49
N THR A 12 56.01 6.03 24.54
CA THR A 12 57.47 5.84 24.53
C THR A 12 58.09 6.59 25.70
N ASP A 13 58.96 5.93 26.46
CA ASP A 13 59.68 6.56 27.58
C ASP A 13 60.99 7.23 27.15
N ALA A 14 61.66 7.92 28.08
CA ALA A 14 62.95 8.60 27.82
C ALA A 14 64.10 7.64 27.53
N ALA A 15 63.96 6.35 27.88
CA ALA A 15 64.91 5.29 27.58
C ALA A 15 64.59 4.57 26.26
N THR A 16 63.64 5.08 25.46
CA THR A 16 63.18 4.57 24.16
C THR A 16 62.38 3.26 24.20
N ASN A 17 61.91 2.84 25.37
CA ASN A 17 60.97 1.72 25.46
C ASN A 17 59.59 2.15 24.98
N SER A 18 58.94 1.34 24.15
CA SER A 18 57.62 1.63 23.60
C SER A 18 56.60 0.53 23.87
N ALA A 19 55.35 0.91 24.13
CA ALA A 19 54.20 0.02 24.19
C ALA A 19 53.02 0.63 23.44
N SER A 20 52.27 -0.19 22.70
CA SER A 20 51.14 0.27 21.89
C SER A 20 49.83 -0.40 22.32
N SER A 21 48.74 0.34 22.17
CA SER A 21 47.37 -0.20 22.14
C SER A 21 46.70 0.28 20.87
N SER A 22 45.79 -0.50 20.28
CA SER A 22 45.09 -0.10 19.06
C SER A 22 43.59 -0.33 19.17
N ILE A 23 42.85 0.50 18.43
CA ILE A 23 41.43 0.29 18.13
C ILE A 23 41.27 0.13 16.61
N SER A 24 40.29 -0.68 16.20
CA SER A 24 39.90 -0.83 14.81
C SER A 24 38.52 -0.23 14.59
N LEU A 25 38.33 0.47 13.47
CA LEU A 25 37.04 0.93 13.00
C LEU A 25 36.90 0.65 11.49
N THR A 26 35.69 0.34 11.05
CA THR A 26 35.34 0.23 9.64
C THR A 26 34.58 1.47 9.21
N LEU A 27 35.00 2.08 8.12
CA LEU A 27 34.30 3.19 7.49
C LEU A 27 33.66 2.70 6.19
N ASP A 28 32.40 3.05 6.00
CA ASP A 28 31.64 2.74 4.79
C ASP A 28 30.73 3.92 4.46
N ASN A 29 30.96 4.54 3.30
CA ASN A 29 30.20 5.68 2.77
C ASN A 29 29.60 5.37 1.39
N THR A 30 29.63 4.11 0.95
CA THR A 30 29.19 3.73 -0.38
C THR A 30 27.87 3.00 -0.28
N ALA A 31 26.80 3.62 -0.77
CA ALA A 31 25.51 2.96 -0.85
C ALA A 31 25.55 1.72 -1.76
N PRO A 32 24.70 0.71 -1.49
CA PRO A 32 24.56 -0.44 -2.37
C PRO A 32 24.14 -0.05 -3.80
N PRO A 33 24.37 -0.92 -4.80
CA PRO A 33 23.77 -0.77 -6.12
C PRO A 33 22.25 -0.64 -6.03
N ALA A 34 21.63 0.15 -6.91
CA ALA A 34 20.18 0.26 -6.92
C ALA A 34 19.50 -1.06 -7.32
N PRO A 35 18.34 -1.41 -6.73
CA PRO A 35 17.50 -2.48 -7.25
C PRO A 35 17.01 -2.12 -8.66
N THR A 36 16.70 -3.15 -9.45
CA THR A 36 16.32 -2.99 -10.86
C THR A 36 14.97 -3.63 -11.15
N SER A 37 14.42 -3.44 -12.35
CA SER A 37 13.16 -4.04 -12.79
C SER A 37 11.99 -3.86 -11.80
N LEU A 38 11.96 -2.73 -11.09
CA LEU A 38 10.83 -2.38 -10.23
C LEU A 38 9.55 -2.35 -11.08
N SER A 39 8.48 -2.90 -10.52
CA SER A 39 7.15 -2.96 -11.13
C SER A 39 6.09 -2.81 -10.05
N ALA A 40 4.93 -2.26 -10.44
CA ALA A 40 3.75 -2.14 -9.59
C ALA A 40 2.53 -2.67 -10.34
N ALA A 41 1.73 -3.50 -9.68
CA ALA A 41 0.51 -4.07 -10.23
C ALA A 41 -0.62 -4.02 -9.20
N ALA A 42 -1.80 -3.56 -9.60
CA ALA A 42 -2.98 -3.65 -8.76
C ALA A 42 -3.40 -5.12 -8.59
N ILE A 43 -3.77 -5.50 -7.37
CA ILE A 43 -4.37 -6.80 -7.07
C ILE A 43 -5.85 -6.59 -6.75
N VAL A 44 -6.66 -7.56 -7.16
CA VAL A 44 -8.07 -7.70 -6.79
C VAL A 44 -8.23 -7.51 -5.27
N GLY A 45 -9.13 -6.63 -4.86
CA GLY A 45 -9.31 -6.27 -3.45
C GLY A 45 -8.62 -4.97 -3.04
N GLY A 46 -8.14 -4.18 -4.01
CA GLY A 46 -7.74 -2.79 -3.78
C GLY A 46 -6.29 -2.57 -3.35
N SER A 47 -5.46 -3.62 -3.29
CA SER A 47 -4.03 -3.53 -2.92
C SER A 47 -3.12 -3.35 -4.14
N ILE A 48 -1.86 -2.96 -3.92
CA ILE A 48 -0.83 -2.88 -4.98
C ILE A 48 0.35 -3.78 -4.63
N GLN A 49 0.68 -4.72 -5.51
CA GLN A 49 1.89 -5.53 -5.44
C GLN A 49 3.06 -4.79 -6.08
N LEU A 50 4.16 -4.70 -5.35
CA LEU A 50 5.46 -4.32 -5.85
C LEU A 50 6.34 -5.56 -6.03
N SER A 51 7.16 -5.55 -7.08
CA SER A 51 8.21 -6.54 -7.31
C SER A 51 9.40 -5.90 -7.99
N TRP A 52 10.61 -6.28 -7.59
CA TRP A 52 11.87 -5.77 -8.15
C TRP A 52 12.91 -6.88 -8.19
N THR A 53 13.96 -6.67 -8.96
CA THR A 53 15.20 -7.43 -8.88
C THR A 53 16.06 -6.82 -7.79
N LEU A 54 16.57 -7.67 -6.90
CA LEU A 54 17.46 -7.30 -5.80
C LEU A 54 18.68 -6.50 -6.32
N SER A 55 19.19 -5.61 -5.49
CA SER A 55 20.50 -4.98 -5.68
C SER A 55 21.56 -6.04 -5.91
N SER A 56 22.56 -5.80 -6.76
CA SER A 56 23.59 -6.81 -7.02
C SER A 56 24.95 -6.17 -7.24
N PRO A 57 26.01 -6.65 -6.56
CA PRO A 57 25.97 -7.72 -5.55
C PRO A 57 25.29 -7.28 -4.24
N GLU A 58 24.59 -8.18 -3.55
CA GLU A 58 24.02 -7.93 -2.21
C GLU A 58 25.05 -8.20 -1.10
N THR A 59 26.20 -7.53 -1.14
CA THR A 59 27.28 -7.79 -0.16
C THR A 59 27.02 -7.19 1.22
N ASP A 60 26.24 -6.12 1.28
CA ASP A 60 26.08 -5.25 2.46
C ASP A 60 24.66 -4.69 2.63
N VAL A 61 23.72 -5.02 1.74
CA VAL A 61 22.31 -4.61 1.84
C VAL A 61 21.73 -5.11 3.17
N SER A 62 21.20 -4.19 3.96
CA SER A 62 20.51 -4.44 5.21
C SER A 62 18.98 -4.43 5.03
N GLN A 63 18.48 -3.51 4.21
CA GLN A 63 17.05 -3.35 3.95
C GLN A 63 16.75 -2.68 2.60
N TYR A 64 15.49 -2.80 2.18
CA TYR A 64 14.92 -2.01 1.09
C TYR A 64 13.89 -1.02 1.63
N ASN A 65 14.09 0.24 1.29
CA ASN A 65 13.25 1.38 1.60
C ASN A 65 12.26 1.64 0.47
N ILE A 66 10.97 1.63 0.77
CA ILE A 66 9.90 1.84 -0.20
C ILE A 66 9.28 3.22 0.06
N TYR A 67 9.36 4.09 -0.94
CA TYR A 67 8.82 5.44 -0.91
C TYR A 67 7.58 5.53 -1.77
N ARG A 68 6.46 5.96 -1.17
CA ARG A 68 5.17 6.10 -1.85
C ARG A 68 4.75 7.56 -1.95
N ALA A 69 4.11 7.93 -3.05
CA ALA A 69 3.41 9.19 -3.22
C ALA A 69 2.06 8.99 -3.93
N THR A 70 1.14 9.95 -3.80
CA THR A 70 -0.14 10.01 -4.52
C THR A 70 -0.06 10.88 -5.79
N SER A 71 1.08 11.53 -6.02
CA SER A 71 1.40 12.30 -7.21
C SER A 71 2.73 11.85 -7.80
N SER A 72 2.85 11.92 -9.13
CA SER A 72 4.12 11.63 -9.81
C SER A 72 5.20 12.60 -9.34
N GLY A 73 6.41 12.07 -9.13
CA GLY A 73 7.53 12.79 -8.50
C GLY A 73 7.33 13.27 -7.05
N GLY A 74 6.26 12.87 -6.36
CA GLY A 74 5.93 13.36 -5.02
C GLY A 74 6.57 12.63 -3.83
N GLN A 75 7.50 11.69 -4.06
CA GLN A 75 8.11 10.91 -2.98
C GLN A 75 8.99 11.76 -2.07
N SER A 76 8.85 11.60 -0.76
CA SER A 76 9.77 12.17 0.23
C SER A 76 10.86 11.16 0.58
N TYR A 77 12.07 11.37 0.09
CA TYR A 77 13.19 10.44 0.33
C TYR A 77 13.82 10.53 1.73
N SER A 78 13.35 11.46 2.57
CA SER A 78 13.82 11.61 3.96
C SER A 78 13.31 10.54 4.90
N SER A 79 12.18 9.89 4.56
CA SER A 79 11.62 8.81 5.36
C SER A 79 10.93 7.81 4.44
N PRO A 80 11.30 6.51 4.49
CA PRO A 80 10.56 5.49 3.77
C PRO A 80 9.12 5.41 4.29
N THR A 81 8.19 5.05 3.41
CA THR A 81 6.82 4.69 3.79
C THR A 81 6.78 3.29 4.38
N TYR A 82 7.56 2.38 3.80
CA TYR A 82 7.70 0.99 4.24
C TYR A 82 9.14 0.54 4.13
N THR A 83 9.49 -0.48 4.90
CA THR A 83 10.78 -1.16 4.80
C THR A 83 10.58 -2.67 4.73
N VAL A 84 11.46 -3.35 4.01
CA VAL A 84 11.56 -4.81 4.01
C VAL A 84 13.01 -5.22 4.22
N ALA A 85 13.24 -6.37 4.85
CA ALA A 85 14.59 -6.87 5.10
C ALA A 85 15.34 -7.21 3.80
N ALA A 86 16.66 -7.31 3.89
CA ALA A 86 17.51 -7.81 2.81
C ALA A 86 17.01 -9.15 2.23
N GLY A 87 17.27 -9.37 0.93
CA GLY A 87 16.80 -10.57 0.21
C GLY A 87 15.31 -10.61 -0.12
N ILE A 88 14.51 -9.65 0.35
CA ILE A 88 13.09 -9.51 -0.02
C ILE A 88 12.96 -8.67 -1.29
N SER A 89 12.31 -9.24 -2.30
CA SER A 89 12.16 -8.66 -3.65
C SER A 89 10.73 -8.24 -4.00
N SER A 90 9.82 -8.27 -3.02
CA SER A 90 8.40 -7.96 -3.22
C SER A 90 7.76 -7.37 -1.97
N TYR A 91 6.77 -6.50 -2.15
CA TYR A 91 5.97 -5.93 -1.07
C TYR A 91 4.54 -5.66 -1.53
N THR A 92 3.54 -5.93 -0.68
CA THR A 92 2.14 -5.65 -0.97
C THR A 92 1.69 -4.45 -0.15
N ASP A 93 1.38 -3.33 -0.82
CA ASP A 93 0.76 -2.18 -0.18
C ASP A 93 -0.75 -2.42 -0.07
N THR A 94 -1.21 -2.66 1.15
CA THR A 94 -2.62 -2.90 1.49
C THR A 94 -3.31 -1.65 2.05
N SER A 95 -2.61 -0.52 2.15
CA SER A 95 -3.16 0.73 2.72
C SER A 95 -3.65 1.70 1.64
N THR A 96 -4.03 1.17 0.49
CA THR A 96 -4.39 1.89 -0.72
C THR A 96 -5.90 2.13 -0.81
N SER A 97 -6.29 3.22 -1.46
CA SER A 97 -7.70 3.54 -1.73
C SER A 97 -8.07 3.20 -3.17
N ASN A 98 -9.21 2.55 -3.38
CA ASN A 98 -9.71 2.21 -4.70
C ASN A 98 -9.82 3.44 -5.61
N GLY A 99 -9.35 3.31 -6.86
CA GLY A 99 -9.34 4.38 -7.85
C GLY A 99 -8.20 5.39 -7.69
N GLN A 100 -7.43 5.33 -6.60
CA GLN A 100 -6.28 6.21 -6.40
C GLN A 100 -5.02 5.65 -7.08
N ALA A 101 -4.34 6.50 -7.85
CA ALA A 101 -3.00 6.22 -8.36
C ALA A 101 -1.95 6.43 -7.27
N TYR A 102 -1.04 5.46 -7.15
CA TYR A 102 0.11 5.53 -6.26
C TYR A 102 1.40 5.35 -7.06
N TYR A 103 2.45 6.03 -6.60
CA TYR A 103 3.75 6.08 -7.24
C TYR A 103 4.82 5.60 -6.27
N TYR A 104 5.64 4.65 -6.70
CA TYR A 104 6.61 3.97 -5.83
C TYR A 104 8.03 4.08 -6.37
N VAL A 105 8.97 4.22 -5.43
CA VAL A 105 10.42 4.06 -5.65
C VAL A 105 10.92 3.12 -4.56
N VAL A 106 11.83 2.21 -4.91
CA VAL A 106 12.48 1.31 -3.96
C VAL A 106 13.96 1.58 -3.97
N ARG A 107 14.55 1.73 -2.78
CA ARG A 107 15.98 1.95 -2.57
C ARG A 107 16.60 0.94 -1.64
N ALA A 108 17.83 0.52 -1.92
CA ALA A 108 18.60 -0.28 -0.98
C ALA A 108 19.33 0.61 0.03
N GLU A 109 19.47 0.08 1.25
CA GLU A 109 20.24 0.66 2.34
C GLU A 109 21.16 -0.42 2.94
N ASP A 110 22.42 -0.07 3.18
CA ASP A 110 23.39 -0.97 3.83
C ASP A 110 23.32 -0.93 5.36
N ALA A 111 24.16 -1.73 6.03
CA ALA A 111 24.26 -1.73 7.48
C ALA A 111 24.94 -0.48 8.08
N ALA A 112 25.64 0.31 7.26
CA ALA A 112 26.23 1.59 7.66
C ALA A 112 25.24 2.77 7.53
N GLY A 113 24.06 2.54 6.96
CA GLY A 113 23.00 3.51 6.74
C GLY A 113 23.15 4.30 5.43
N ASN A 114 24.01 3.87 4.50
CA ASN A 114 24.10 4.51 3.20
C ASN A 114 22.93 4.04 2.33
N ILE A 115 22.13 5.00 1.87
CA ILE A 115 20.97 4.79 1.01
C ILE A 115 21.32 5.26 -0.39
N GLU A 116 20.96 4.47 -1.40
CA GLU A 116 21.13 4.89 -2.80
C GLU A 116 20.21 6.09 -3.18
N SER A 117 20.38 6.65 -4.38
CA SER A 117 19.74 7.90 -4.81
C SER A 117 18.90 7.83 -6.11
N ASN A 118 18.51 6.65 -6.57
CA ASN A 118 17.69 6.41 -7.74
C ASN A 118 16.34 7.15 -7.66
N THR A 119 15.73 7.37 -8.82
CA THR A 119 14.40 7.98 -8.94
C THR A 119 13.51 7.16 -9.87
N ASN A 120 13.84 5.88 -10.04
CA ASN A 120 13.14 4.94 -10.92
C ASN A 120 11.74 4.67 -10.37
N GLN A 121 10.80 5.48 -10.84
CA GLN A 121 9.42 5.47 -10.39
C GLN A 121 8.59 4.49 -11.22
N VAL A 122 7.73 3.74 -10.52
CA VAL A 122 6.61 3.01 -11.11
C VAL A 122 5.30 3.50 -10.52
N SER A 123 4.19 3.18 -11.17
CA SER A 123 2.87 3.49 -10.65
C SER A 123 1.87 2.38 -10.93
N ALA A 124 0.86 2.32 -10.08
CA ALA A 124 -0.34 1.53 -10.29
C ALA A 124 -1.54 2.27 -9.68
N THR A 125 -2.71 2.08 -10.27
CA THR A 125 -3.97 2.56 -9.71
C THR A 125 -4.61 1.40 -8.96
N ALA A 126 -4.82 1.56 -7.66
CA ALA A 126 -5.48 0.56 -6.85
C ALA A 126 -6.88 0.28 -7.42
N SER A 127 -7.16 -0.99 -7.70
CA SER A 127 -8.43 -1.42 -8.27
C SER A 127 -9.14 -2.33 -7.28
N GLY A 128 -10.20 -1.80 -6.70
CA GLY A 128 -11.13 -2.61 -5.92
C GLY A 128 -12.03 -3.42 -6.83
N THR A 129 -12.52 -4.54 -6.32
CA THR A 129 -13.79 -5.08 -6.78
C THR A 129 -14.90 -4.28 -6.12
N GLY A 130 -15.95 -3.93 -6.86
CA GLY A 130 -17.12 -3.32 -6.24
C GLY A 130 -17.71 -4.22 -5.14
N PRO A 131 -18.59 -3.66 -4.29
CA PRO A 131 -19.16 -4.42 -3.19
C PRO A 131 -19.92 -5.65 -3.71
N PRO A 132 -19.98 -6.73 -2.93
CA PRO A 132 -20.81 -7.88 -3.28
C PRO A 132 -22.28 -7.46 -3.44
N ALA A 133 -23.06 -8.19 -4.24
CA ALA A 133 -24.48 -7.91 -4.35
C ALA A 133 -25.19 -8.16 -3.00
N PRO A 134 -26.21 -7.36 -2.63
CA PRO A 134 -27.06 -7.68 -1.49
C PRO A 134 -27.78 -9.01 -1.73
N THR A 135 -27.98 -9.78 -0.67
CA THR A 135 -28.60 -11.11 -0.75
C THR A 135 -29.95 -11.14 -0.04
N GLY A 136 -30.74 -12.20 -0.20
CA GLY A 136 -32.02 -12.33 0.50
C GLY A 136 -33.05 -11.23 0.18
N LEU A 137 -33.00 -10.65 -1.03
CA LEU A 137 -33.98 -9.66 -1.46
C LEU A 137 -35.38 -10.26 -1.49
N THR A 138 -36.29 -9.67 -0.73
CA THR A 138 -37.71 -10.02 -0.66
C THR A 138 -38.57 -8.76 -0.84
N ALA A 139 -39.76 -8.95 -1.39
CA ALA A 139 -40.76 -7.90 -1.57
C ALA A 139 -42.11 -8.37 -1.04
N THR A 140 -42.82 -7.51 -0.31
CA THR A 140 -44.15 -7.82 0.24
C THR A 140 -45.08 -6.62 0.03
N ALA A 141 -46.23 -6.85 -0.61
CA ALA A 141 -47.26 -5.84 -0.74
C ALA A 141 -47.90 -5.56 0.63
N ILE A 142 -48.05 -4.29 0.96
CA ILE A 142 -48.66 -3.81 2.20
C ILE A 142 -49.84 -2.88 1.90
N ALA A 143 -50.69 -2.65 2.90
CA ALA A 143 -51.88 -1.82 2.75
C ALA A 143 -51.53 -0.41 2.23
N GLY A 144 -52.44 0.18 1.45
CA GLY A 144 -52.25 1.51 0.86
C GLY A 144 -51.46 1.52 -0.45
N GLY A 145 -51.31 0.37 -1.11
CA GLY A 145 -50.64 0.29 -2.42
C GLY A 145 -49.12 0.38 -2.35
N SER A 146 -48.53 0.05 -1.19
CA SER A 146 -47.08 0.09 -0.99
C SER A 146 -46.43 -1.28 -1.02
N ILE A 147 -45.12 -1.30 -1.28
CA ILE A 147 -44.29 -2.50 -1.35
C ILE A 147 -43.17 -2.36 -0.34
N GLN A 148 -43.11 -3.23 0.65
CA GLN A 148 -41.96 -3.36 1.55
C GLN A 148 -40.88 -4.21 0.88
N LEU A 149 -39.64 -3.70 0.86
CA LEU A 149 -38.45 -4.46 0.45
C LEU A 149 -37.62 -4.82 1.68
N ASN A 150 -37.05 -6.03 1.72
CA ASN A 150 -36.04 -6.40 2.70
C ASN A 150 -34.90 -7.11 1.99
N TRP A 151 -33.65 -6.85 2.38
CA TRP A 151 -32.47 -7.57 1.90
C TRP A 151 -31.43 -7.66 3.01
N THR A 152 -30.51 -8.61 2.86
CA THR A 152 -29.28 -8.72 3.64
C THR A 152 -28.22 -7.83 3.01
N LEU A 153 -27.56 -7.02 3.84
CA LEU A 153 -26.51 -6.11 3.41
C LEU A 153 -25.34 -6.86 2.74
N SER A 154 -24.71 -6.21 1.78
CA SER A 154 -23.53 -6.69 1.06
C SER A 154 -22.34 -6.85 2.01
N SER A 155 -21.82 -8.07 2.20
CA SER A 155 -20.70 -8.34 3.12
C SER A 155 -19.51 -9.00 2.42
N PRO A 156 -18.25 -8.58 2.68
CA PRO A 156 -17.84 -7.54 3.62
C PRO A 156 -18.23 -6.12 3.17
N GLU A 157 -18.72 -5.31 4.11
CA GLU A 157 -19.26 -3.95 3.89
C GLU A 157 -18.15 -2.88 3.73
N THR A 158 -17.00 -3.22 3.16
CA THR A 158 -15.84 -2.30 3.21
C THR A 158 -15.95 -1.09 2.27
N ASP A 159 -16.83 -1.14 1.26
CA ASP A 159 -16.92 -0.12 0.21
C ASP A 159 -18.35 0.16 -0.31
N VAL A 160 -19.40 -0.23 0.42
CA VAL A 160 -20.80 0.09 0.06
C VAL A 160 -21.13 1.54 0.46
N ALA A 161 -21.15 2.45 -0.52
CA ALA A 161 -21.54 3.84 -0.28
C ALA A 161 -23.07 4.05 -0.23
N GLN A 162 -23.81 3.35 -1.08
CA GLN A 162 -25.27 3.50 -1.22
C GLN A 162 -25.91 2.28 -1.88
N TYR A 163 -27.21 2.11 -1.66
CA TYR A 163 -28.06 1.23 -2.48
C TYR A 163 -28.94 2.09 -3.40
N ASN A 164 -28.92 1.78 -4.70
CA ASN A 164 -29.82 2.38 -5.68
C ASN A 164 -30.99 1.42 -5.92
N ILE A 165 -32.20 1.87 -5.63
CA ILE A 165 -33.42 1.08 -5.86
C ILE A 165 -34.08 1.57 -7.14
N TYR A 166 -34.37 0.63 -8.04
CA TYR A 166 -35.00 0.89 -9.33
C TYR A 166 -36.34 0.17 -9.43
N ARG A 167 -37.30 0.76 -10.15
CA ARG A 167 -38.61 0.16 -10.46
C ARG A 167 -38.88 0.20 -11.95
N ALA A 168 -39.52 -0.85 -12.47
CA ALA A 168 -40.11 -0.90 -13.80
C ALA A 168 -41.55 -1.41 -13.72
N THR A 169 -42.43 -0.93 -14.60
CA THR A 169 -43.82 -1.40 -14.73
C THR A 169 -43.94 -2.58 -15.70
N THR A 170 -42.85 -2.92 -16.39
CA THR A 170 -42.73 -4.04 -17.32
C THR A 170 -41.63 -4.99 -16.86
N SER A 171 -41.95 -6.29 -16.84
CA SER A 171 -40.97 -7.33 -16.53
C SER A 171 -39.87 -7.33 -17.59
N GLY A 172 -38.61 -7.21 -17.16
CA GLY A 172 -37.45 -7.15 -18.07
C GLY A 172 -37.30 -5.83 -18.83
N GLY A 173 -38.01 -4.77 -18.42
CA GLY A 173 -37.84 -3.44 -18.99
C GLY A 173 -36.42 -2.89 -18.75
N GLN A 174 -35.87 -2.20 -19.75
CA GLN A 174 -34.58 -1.49 -19.65
C GLN A 174 -34.76 -0.06 -19.11
N ASP A 175 -36.01 0.39 -18.95
CA ASP A 175 -36.38 1.73 -18.48
C ASP A 175 -36.62 1.70 -16.96
N TYR A 176 -35.52 1.70 -16.24
CA TYR A 176 -35.50 1.79 -14.78
C TYR A 176 -35.55 3.26 -14.34
N HIS A 177 -36.53 3.61 -13.48
CA HIS A 177 -36.51 4.91 -12.81
C HIS A 177 -35.87 4.76 -11.43
N LEU A 178 -34.85 5.60 -11.15
CA LEU A 178 -34.25 5.69 -9.82
C LEU A 178 -35.31 6.16 -8.84
N LEU A 179 -35.54 5.36 -7.82
CA LEU A 179 -36.66 5.57 -6.91
C LEU A 179 -36.21 6.19 -5.59
N LEU A 180 -35.06 5.74 -5.10
CA LEU A 180 -34.47 6.26 -3.87
C LEU A 180 -32.97 5.93 -3.84
N ILE A 181 -32.21 6.83 -3.21
CA ILE A 181 -30.83 6.59 -2.78
C ILE A 181 -30.86 6.37 -1.28
N PHE A 182 -30.29 5.25 -0.81
CA PHE A 182 -30.12 4.99 0.62
C PHE A 182 -28.65 5.13 1.01
N LEU A 183 -28.32 6.14 1.82
CA LEU A 183 -26.98 6.35 2.38
C LEU A 183 -26.83 5.57 3.70
N LEU A 184 -25.74 4.82 3.84
CA LEU A 184 -25.49 3.90 4.94
C LEU A 184 -24.96 4.57 6.22
N GLU A 185 -25.25 5.85 6.47
CA GLU A 185 -24.59 6.58 7.56
C GLU A 185 -25.03 6.13 8.96
N LEU A 186 -26.27 5.67 9.16
CA LEU A 186 -26.76 5.23 10.48
C LEU A 186 -28.02 4.34 10.35
N ALA A 187 -27.91 3.01 10.25
CA ALA A 187 -28.92 2.05 10.80
C ALA A 187 -28.66 0.57 10.43
N LEU A 188 -28.68 -0.29 11.45
CA LEU A 188 -28.70 -1.76 11.42
C LEU A 188 -30.13 -2.35 11.27
N ILE A 189 -31.01 -1.73 10.48
CA ILE A 189 -32.44 -2.10 10.46
C ILE A 189 -32.87 -2.49 9.04
N PRO A 190 -33.69 -3.55 8.84
CA PRO A 190 -34.33 -3.81 7.55
C PRO A 190 -35.07 -2.56 7.07
N ILE A 191 -34.70 -2.10 5.87
CA ILE A 191 -35.14 -0.81 5.34
C ILE A 191 -36.56 -0.95 4.78
N LEU A 192 -37.56 -0.57 5.58
CA LEU A 192 -38.94 -0.39 5.12
C LEU A 192 -38.98 0.79 4.14
N LEU A 193 -38.99 0.50 2.84
CA LEU A 193 -39.30 1.48 1.81
C LEU A 193 -40.79 1.42 1.50
N LEU A 194 -41.53 2.52 1.69
CA LEU A 194 -42.94 2.64 1.29
C LEU A 194 -43.01 3.25 -0.11
N LEU A 195 -43.35 2.43 -1.10
CA LEU A 195 -43.55 2.91 -2.47
C LEU A 195 -45.02 3.26 -2.68
N THR A 196 -45.40 4.53 -2.62
CA THR A 196 -46.74 4.93 -3.07
C THR A 196 -46.83 4.80 -4.60
N GLY A 197 -47.97 4.32 -5.07
CA GLY A 197 -48.31 4.23 -6.50
C GLY A 197 -48.51 5.58 -7.16
#